data_AF-A0A2E8S716-F1
#
_entry.id   AF-A0A2E8S716-F1
#
_cell.length_a   1.000
_cell.length_b   1.000
_cell.length_c   1.000
_cell.angle_alpha   90.00
_cell.angle_beta   90.00
_cell.angle_gamma   90.00
#
_symmetry.space_group_name_H-M   'P 1'
#
loop_
_entity.id
_entity.type
_entity.pdbx_description
1 polymer ?
#
loop_
_entity_poly.entity_id
_entity_poly.type
_entity_poly.pdbx_seq_one_letter_code
_entity_poly.pdbx_strand_id
1 'polypeptide(L)'
;MGRLADWIARRKQFEPAGHRVGGGMAEVRLGRLVRSVSGDANVWDGLRIPDLENNGRREIDMVIAGREETLFVEQKHWSGELNFENGSFLQTQRSGRIIDHGDIHSWTERKMKLIQTIHKERTNEEIVNPKVIIVLSNKNLVINNAPKHLMIMNEIDLIKYLEDKNLNKPEDLLVETLEGFGTWDSIHFHGGMSLNGDIMTIGLDLDDWMEEIDDLKTLNISHRNKFYHLITGVNSTLEVQGEIPQLSREFIGQPSIYMHVVGESEPREINLSYLFKIELSKRPKPWGVNPGE
;
A
#
# COMPACT_ATOMS: atom_id res chain seq x y z
N MET A 1 34.35 -6.38 -0.62
CA MET A 1 34.31 -5.38 0.47
C MET A 1 34.89 -5.98 1.74
N GLY A 2 35.34 -5.17 2.71
CA GLY A 2 35.93 -5.66 3.97
C GLY A 2 34.91 -5.84 5.09
N ARG A 3 35.21 -6.72 6.06
CA ARG A 3 34.31 -7.06 7.19
C ARG A 3 33.79 -5.86 7.99
N LEU A 4 34.60 -4.80 8.12
CA LEU A 4 34.20 -3.57 8.80
C LEU A 4 33.09 -2.83 8.04
N ALA A 5 33.18 -2.75 6.70
CA ALA A 5 32.15 -2.12 5.89
C ALA A 5 30.82 -2.88 6.00
N ASP A 6 30.87 -4.22 5.96
CA ASP A 6 29.71 -5.09 6.10
C ASP A 6 29.05 -4.96 7.49
N TRP A 7 29.86 -4.77 8.52
CA TRP A 7 29.40 -4.52 9.88
C TRP A 7 28.74 -3.14 10.02
N ILE A 8 29.32 -2.09 9.43
CA ILE A 8 28.76 -0.74 9.43
C ILE A 8 27.42 -0.71 8.68
N ALA A 9 27.33 -1.37 7.52
CA ALA A 9 26.12 -1.43 6.71
C ALA A 9 24.91 -1.95 7.51
N ARG A 10 25.09 -3.04 8.27
CA ARG A 10 24.05 -3.68 9.13
C ARG A 10 23.64 -2.88 10.37
N ARG A 11 24.19 -1.68 10.55
CA ARG A 11 23.90 -0.78 11.67
C ARG A 11 23.46 0.61 11.20
N LYS A 12 23.47 0.86 9.89
CA LYS A 12 23.06 2.13 9.32
C LYS A 12 21.55 2.31 9.54
N GLN A 13 21.17 3.46 10.10
CA GLN A 13 19.77 3.83 10.32
C GLN A 13 19.29 4.78 9.23
N PHE A 14 18.00 4.65 8.89
CA PHE A 14 17.28 5.39 7.88
C PHE A 14 15.98 5.87 8.51
N GLU A 15 15.93 7.17 8.79
CA GLU A 15 14.77 7.79 9.43
C GLU A 15 13.73 8.21 8.38
N PRO A 16 12.43 7.94 8.61
CA PRO A 16 11.38 8.34 7.69
C PRO A 16 11.14 9.85 7.73
N ALA A 17 10.61 10.41 6.64
CA ALA A 17 10.13 11.79 6.65
C ALA A 17 8.82 11.88 7.48
N GLY A 18 8.74 12.84 8.41
CA GLY A 18 7.63 12.91 9.38
C GLY A 18 6.22 12.95 8.77
N HIS A 19 6.03 13.58 7.60
CA HIS A 19 4.73 13.58 6.91
C HIS A 19 4.32 12.20 6.39
N ARG A 20 5.27 11.37 5.96
CA ARG A 20 5.02 9.98 5.52
C ARG A 20 4.60 9.10 6.69
N VAL A 21 5.23 9.30 7.86
CA VAL A 21 4.84 8.60 9.10
C VAL A 21 3.40 8.96 9.49
N GLY A 22 3.06 10.26 9.47
CA GLY A 22 1.72 10.72 9.80
C GLY A 22 0.63 10.17 8.86
N GLY A 23 0.89 10.17 7.55
CA GLY A 23 -0.01 9.60 6.55
C GLY A 23 -0.19 8.08 6.72
N GLY A 24 0.89 7.32 6.73
CA GLY A 24 0.82 5.85 6.86
C GLY A 24 0.23 5.38 8.19
N MET A 25 0.49 6.09 9.30
CA MET A 25 -0.18 5.80 10.57
C MET A 25 -1.70 6.06 10.51
N ALA A 26 -2.12 7.07 9.77
CA ALA A 26 -3.54 7.36 9.58
C ALA A 26 -4.21 6.28 8.73
N GLU A 27 -3.54 5.77 7.69
CA GLU A 27 -4.03 4.65 6.86
C GLU A 27 -4.21 3.37 7.68
N VAL A 28 -3.17 2.95 8.40
CA VAL A 28 -3.23 1.77 9.28
C VAL A 28 -4.32 1.90 10.34
N ARG A 29 -4.49 3.10 10.90
CA ARG A 29 -5.55 3.38 11.88
C ARG A 29 -6.94 3.28 11.26
N LEU A 30 -7.16 3.90 10.10
CA LEU A 30 -8.45 3.88 9.42
C LEU A 30 -8.83 2.44 9.06
N GLY A 31 -7.92 1.67 8.46
CA GLY A 31 -8.16 0.27 8.10
C GLY A 31 -8.56 -0.59 9.30
N ARG A 32 -7.91 -0.41 10.46
CA ARG A 32 -8.30 -1.13 11.69
C ARG A 32 -9.69 -0.75 12.19
N LEU A 33 -10.02 0.55 12.16
CA LEU A 33 -11.33 1.03 12.60
C LEU A 33 -12.43 0.53 11.66
N VAL A 34 -12.27 0.70 10.36
CA VAL A 34 -13.22 0.24 9.34
C VAL A 34 -13.48 -1.25 9.50
N ARG A 35 -12.44 -2.10 9.52
CA ARG A 35 -12.60 -3.56 9.72
C ARG A 35 -13.35 -3.93 11.00
N SER A 36 -13.23 -3.12 12.06
CA SER A 36 -13.94 -3.38 13.33
C SER A 36 -15.44 -3.07 13.29
N VAL A 37 -15.89 -2.26 12.33
CA VAL A 37 -17.29 -1.81 12.22
C VAL A 37 -17.97 -2.18 10.89
N SER A 38 -17.23 -2.78 9.95
CA SER A 38 -17.74 -3.18 8.63
C SER A 38 -18.68 -4.40 8.64
N GLY A 39 -18.92 -5.02 9.80
CA GLY A 39 -19.78 -6.21 9.88
C GLY A 39 -19.24 -7.36 9.04
N ASP A 40 -20.08 -7.89 8.15
CA ASP A 40 -19.72 -8.99 7.23
C ASP A 40 -19.16 -8.49 5.89
N ALA A 41 -19.03 -7.18 5.68
CA ALA A 41 -18.40 -6.64 4.48
C ALA A 41 -16.91 -6.94 4.44
N ASN A 42 -16.39 -7.10 3.23
CA ASN A 42 -14.97 -7.29 3.02
C ASN A 42 -14.27 -5.94 2.82
N VAL A 43 -13.05 -5.83 3.37
CA VAL A 43 -12.24 -4.60 3.30
C VAL A 43 -10.87 -4.94 2.73
N TRP A 44 -10.46 -4.20 1.71
CA TRP A 44 -9.14 -4.31 1.08
C TRP A 44 -8.44 -2.96 1.13
N ASP A 45 -7.13 -2.96 1.39
CA ASP A 45 -6.29 -1.76 1.45
C ASP A 45 -5.27 -1.80 0.30
N GLY A 46 -4.97 -0.65 -0.29
CA GLY A 46 -3.87 -0.47 -1.25
C GLY A 46 -3.96 -1.34 -2.51
N LEU A 47 -5.18 -1.61 -3.01
CA LEU A 47 -5.34 -2.44 -4.21
C LEU A 47 -4.72 -1.74 -5.42
N ARG A 48 -3.83 -2.45 -6.12
CA ARG A 48 -3.22 -1.99 -7.37
C ARG A 48 -4.00 -2.53 -8.56
N ILE A 49 -4.59 -1.62 -9.30
CA ILE A 49 -5.44 -1.90 -10.46
C ILE A 49 -4.68 -1.56 -11.74
N PRO A 50 -4.81 -2.37 -12.80
CA PRO A 50 -4.25 -2.04 -14.09
C PRO A 50 -4.97 -0.82 -14.70
N ASP A 51 -4.19 0.09 -15.26
CA ASP A 51 -4.64 1.28 -15.97
C ASP A 51 -4.24 1.14 -17.43
N LEU A 52 -5.12 0.45 -18.16
CA LEU A 52 -4.95 0.07 -19.56
C LEU A 52 -4.72 1.27 -20.47
N GLU A 53 -5.26 2.44 -20.12
CA GLU A 53 -5.14 3.65 -20.92
C GLU A 53 -3.74 4.28 -20.81
N ASN A 54 -3.09 4.17 -19.66
CA ASN A 54 -1.79 4.80 -19.40
C ASN A 54 -0.63 3.80 -19.31
N ASN A 55 -0.88 2.52 -19.59
CA ASN A 55 0.10 1.44 -19.51
C ASN A 55 0.85 1.43 -18.17
N GLY A 56 0.09 1.48 -17.07
CA GLY A 56 0.62 1.55 -15.70
C GLY A 56 -0.36 0.97 -14.70
N ARG A 57 -0.04 1.04 -13.41
CA ARG A 57 -0.95 0.62 -12.33
C ARG A 57 -1.34 1.80 -11.47
N ARG A 58 -2.54 1.78 -10.92
CA ARG A 58 -3.05 2.77 -9.97
C ARG A 58 -3.35 2.09 -8.65
N GLU A 59 -3.13 2.79 -7.56
CA GLU A 59 -3.49 2.32 -6.24
C GLU A 59 -4.80 2.98 -5.79
N ILE A 60 -5.70 2.18 -5.23
CA ILE A 60 -6.82 2.68 -4.44
C ILE A 60 -6.56 2.39 -2.97
N ASP A 61 -6.67 3.42 -2.13
CA ASP A 61 -6.27 3.35 -0.73
C ASP A 61 -7.10 2.28 0.01
N MET A 62 -8.41 2.24 -0.22
CA MET A 62 -9.28 1.24 0.39
C MET A 62 -10.54 0.95 -0.42
N VAL A 63 -10.98 -0.31 -0.44
CA VAL A 63 -12.27 -0.74 -0.97
C VAL A 63 -13.04 -1.49 0.12
N ILE A 64 -14.30 -1.13 0.34
CA ILE A 64 -15.21 -1.78 1.28
C ILE A 64 -16.38 -2.33 0.48
N ALA A 65 -16.49 -3.64 0.31
CA ALA A 65 -17.57 -4.24 -0.47
C ALA A 65 -18.56 -4.95 0.45
N GLY A 66 -19.83 -4.55 0.36
CA GLY A 66 -20.97 -5.26 0.93
C GLY A 66 -21.92 -5.76 -0.14
N ARG A 67 -23.01 -6.42 0.28
CA ARG A 67 -24.06 -6.89 -0.63
C ARG A 67 -24.90 -5.74 -1.20
N GLU A 68 -25.04 -4.65 -0.46
CA GLU A 68 -25.92 -3.52 -0.79
C GLU A 68 -25.19 -2.39 -1.51
N GLU A 69 -23.90 -2.21 -1.25
CA GLU A 69 -23.07 -1.18 -1.85
C GLU A 69 -21.57 -1.50 -1.74
N THR A 70 -20.79 -0.91 -2.64
CA THR A 70 -19.32 -0.97 -2.62
C THR A 70 -18.75 0.45 -2.53
N LEU A 71 -17.89 0.68 -1.53
CA LEU A 71 -17.28 1.97 -1.25
C LEU A 71 -15.83 1.97 -1.69
N PHE A 72 -15.47 2.98 -2.48
CA PHE A 72 -14.14 3.24 -3.00
C PHE A 72 -13.59 4.45 -2.26
N VAL A 73 -12.67 4.20 -1.35
CA VAL A 73 -12.23 5.17 -0.35
C VAL A 73 -10.85 5.71 -0.73
N GLU A 74 -10.75 7.04 -0.81
CA GLU A 74 -9.47 7.75 -0.86
C GLU A 74 -9.25 8.46 0.47
N GLN A 75 -8.10 8.25 1.11
CA GLN A 75 -7.77 8.86 2.39
C GLN A 75 -6.76 9.99 2.22
N LYS A 76 -6.96 11.08 2.97
CA LYS A 76 -5.96 12.13 3.15
C LYS A 76 -5.79 12.51 4.62
N HIS A 77 -4.56 12.82 5.00
CA HIS A 77 -4.20 13.30 6.35
C HIS A 77 -3.60 14.71 6.30
N TRP A 78 -4.35 15.65 5.71
CA TRP A 78 -3.89 17.04 5.55
C TRP A 78 -4.13 17.88 6.80
N SER A 79 -3.35 18.95 6.97
CA SER A 79 -3.53 19.94 8.04
C SER A 79 -3.83 21.32 7.48
N GLY A 80 -4.41 22.21 8.29
CA GLY A 80 -4.67 23.60 7.89
C GLY A 80 -6.12 23.76 7.45
N GLU A 81 -6.33 24.47 6.35
CA GLU A 81 -7.65 24.72 5.79
C GLU A 81 -7.78 24.09 4.40
N LEU A 82 -8.95 23.53 4.10
CA LEU A 82 -9.28 22.95 2.82
C LEU A 82 -10.44 23.72 2.18
N ASN A 83 -10.23 24.21 0.97
CA ASN A 83 -11.22 24.89 0.14
C ASN A 83 -11.41 24.10 -1.17
N PHE A 84 -12.52 24.37 -1.86
CA PHE A 84 -12.88 23.70 -3.11
C PHE A 84 -13.13 24.75 -4.17
N GLU A 85 -12.38 24.70 -5.27
CA GLU A 85 -12.49 25.64 -6.38
C GLU A 85 -12.42 24.88 -7.70
N ASN A 86 -13.43 25.06 -8.56
CA ASN A 86 -13.47 24.45 -9.90
C ASN A 86 -13.24 22.91 -9.91
N GLY A 87 -13.69 22.21 -8.87
CA GLY A 87 -13.49 20.76 -8.68
C GLY A 87 -12.17 20.39 -7.99
N SER A 88 -11.22 21.31 -7.86
CA SER A 88 -9.95 21.08 -7.18
C SER A 88 -10.03 21.22 -5.66
N PHE A 89 -9.19 20.45 -4.98
CA PHE A 89 -8.99 20.46 -3.54
C PHE A 89 -7.80 21.35 -3.20
N LEU A 90 -8.05 22.53 -2.64
CA LEU A 90 -7.03 23.54 -2.33
C LEU A 90 -6.73 23.58 -0.83
N GLN A 91 -5.52 23.19 -0.46
CA GLN A 91 -5.06 23.20 0.93
C GLN A 91 -4.24 24.46 1.22
N THR A 92 -4.67 25.25 2.21
CA THR A 92 -3.86 26.32 2.82
C THR A 92 -3.19 25.78 4.07
N GLN A 93 -1.86 25.63 4.02
CA GLN A 93 -1.06 25.20 5.18
C GLN A 93 -0.91 26.33 6.20
N ARG A 94 -0.52 25.99 7.44
CA ARG A 94 -0.24 26.98 8.51
C ARG A 94 0.82 28.02 8.12
N SER A 95 1.70 27.70 7.18
CA SER A 95 2.71 28.61 6.62
C SER A 95 2.13 29.66 5.66
N GLY A 96 0.85 29.56 5.29
CA GLY A 96 0.22 30.34 4.23
C GLY A 96 0.45 29.77 2.82
N ARG A 97 1.24 28.69 2.68
CA ARG A 97 1.42 28.02 1.39
C ARG A 97 0.12 27.35 0.95
N ILE A 98 -0.27 27.59 -0.30
CA ILE A 98 -1.38 26.92 -0.97
C ILE A 98 -0.83 25.74 -1.77
N ILE A 99 -1.48 24.59 -1.63
CA ILE A 99 -1.22 23.37 -2.41
C ILE A 99 -2.51 23.00 -3.12
N ASP A 100 -2.44 22.92 -4.45
CA ASP A 100 -3.51 22.38 -5.28
C ASP A 100 -3.31 20.87 -5.43
N HIS A 101 -4.27 20.09 -4.93
CA HIS A 101 -4.28 18.63 -5.04
C HIS A 101 -5.10 18.13 -6.24
N GLY A 102 -5.66 19.03 -7.04
CA GLY A 102 -6.53 18.70 -8.17
C GLY A 102 -7.87 18.10 -7.73
N ASP A 103 -8.59 17.54 -8.70
CA ASP A 103 -9.89 16.89 -8.47
C ASP A 103 -9.73 15.44 -8.03
N ILE A 104 -9.49 15.26 -6.74
CA ILE A 104 -9.30 13.94 -6.12
C ILE A 104 -10.50 13.03 -6.36
N HIS A 105 -11.72 13.58 -6.29
CA HIS A 105 -12.92 12.78 -6.46
C HIS A 105 -12.97 12.16 -7.86
N SER A 106 -12.76 12.97 -8.91
CA SER A 106 -12.74 12.48 -10.29
C SER A 106 -11.62 11.46 -10.52
N TRP A 107 -10.46 11.65 -9.89
CA TRP A 107 -9.38 10.66 -9.95
C TRP A 107 -9.75 9.33 -9.31
N THR A 108 -10.35 9.35 -8.11
CA THR A 108 -10.80 8.12 -7.43
C THR A 108 -11.97 7.47 -8.16
N GLU A 109 -12.88 8.26 -8.73
CA GLU A 109 -13.98 7.76 -9.56
C GLU A 109 -13.47 7.04 -10.83
N ARG A 110 -12.39 7.56 -11.44
CA ARG A 110 -11.72 6.86 -12.54
C ARG A 110 -11.17 5.50 -12.09
N LYS A 111 -10.52 5.42 -10.93
CA LYS A 111 -10.02 4.14 -10.36
C LYS A 111 -11.17 3.15 -10.15
N MET A 112 -12.28 3.61 -9.57
CA MET A 112 -13.50 2.82 -9.40
C MET A 112 -14.02 2.30 -10.75
N LYS A 113 -14.12 3.16 -11.77
CA LYS A 113 -14.59 2.78 -13.11
C LYS A 113 -13.72 1.71 -13.76
N LEU A 114 -12.40 1.77 -13.58
CA LEU A 114 -11.50 0.70 -14.04
C LEU A 114 -11.83 -0.65 -13.40
N ILE A 115 -12.06 -0.67 -12.08
CA ILE A 115 -12.45 -1.89 -11.36
C ILE A 115 -13.81 -2.40 -11.85
N GLN A 116 -14.78 -1.51 -12.07
CA GLN A 116 -16.09 -1.87 -12.62
C GLN A 116 -15.97 -2.51 -14.00
N THR A 117 -15.19 -1.92 -14.91
CA THR A 117 -14.95 -2.46 -16.25
C THR A 117 -14.35 -3.86 -16.17
N ILE A 118 -13.27 -4.04 -15.38
CA ILE A 118 -12.62 -5.34 -15.21
C ILE A 118 -13.59 -6.38 -14.62
N HIS A 119 -14.35 -6.01 -13.59
CA HIS A 119 -15.34 -6.91 -12.98
C HIS A 119 -16.42 -7.34 -13.98
N LYS A 120 -16.98 -6.38 -14.72
CA LYS A 120 -18.02 -6.63 -15.71
C LYS A 120 -17.53 -7.48 -16.88
N GLU A 121 -16.32 -7.23 -17.38
CA GLU A 121 -15.74 -8.04 -18.45
C GLU A 121 -15.48 -9.48 -18.00
N ARG A 122 -15.07 -9.67 -16.75
CA ARG A 122 -14.77 -10.99 -16.18
C ARG A 122 -16.02 -11.80 -15.87
N THR A 123 -17.08 -11.15 -15.40
CA THR A 123 -18.23 -11.83 -14.75
C THR A 123 -19.56 -11.59 -15.44
N ASN A 124 -19.65 -10.58 -16.31
CA ASN A 124 -20.88 -10.03 -16.86
C ASN A 124 -21.85 -9.46 -15.79
N GLU A 125 -21.36 -9.21 -14.57
CA GLU A 125 -22.09 -8.60 -13.46
C GLU A 125 -21.61 -7.15 -13.21
N GLU A 126 -22.49 -6.34 -12.62
CA GLU A 126 -22.19 -4.96 -12.24
C GLU A 126 -21.83 -4.89 -10.75
N ILE A 127 -20.88 -4.03 -10.39
CA ILE A 127 -20.61 -3.73 -8.97
C ILE A 127 -21.84 -3.04 -8.36
N VAL A 128 -22.32 -3.56 -7.24
CA VAL A 128 -23.50 -3.03 -6.56
C VAL A 128 -23.24 -1.63 -5.99
N ASN A 129 -24.11 -0.68 -6.38
CA ASN A 129 -24.18 0.71 -5.88
C ASN A 129 -22.81 1.31 -5.51
N PRO A 130 -21.90 1.46 -6.49
CA PRO A 130 -20.53 1.87 -6.23
C PRO A 130 -20.47 3.36 -5.88
N LYS A 131 -19.73 3.71 -4.83
CA LYS A 131 -19.63 5.09 -4.33
C LYS A 131 -18.19 5.45 -4.02
N VAL A 132 -17.80 6.67 -4.40
CA VAL A 132 -16.52 7.25 -4.00
C VAL A 132 -16.68 8.00 -2.69
N ILE A 133 -15.80 7.75 -1.73
CA ILE A 133 -15.74 8.47 -0.45
C ILE A 133 -14.34 9.04 -0.27
N ILE A 134 -14.26 10.32 0.11
CA ILE A 134 -13.00 10.96 0.49
C ILE A 134 -12.98 11.10 2.01
N VAL A 135 -12.00 10.44 2.64
CA VAL A 135 -11.83 10.45 4.09
C VAL A 135 -10.71 11.40 4.50
N LEU A 136 -11.07 12.41 5.28
CA LEU A 136 -10.16 13.40 5.83
C LEU A 136 -9.88 13.06 7.30
N SER A 137 -8.75 12.40 7.55
CA SER A 137 -8.45 11.77 8.85
C SER A 137 -7.90 12.73 9.91
N ASN A 138 -7.43 13.93 9.52
CA ASN A 138 -6.91 14.89 10.49
C ASN A 138 -8.05 15.70 11.12
N LYS A 139 -8.31 15.47 12.41
CA LYS A 139 -9.34 16.19 13.18
C LYS A 139 -9.19 17.71 13.25
N ASN A 140 -8.00 18.24 12.96
CA ASN A 140 -7.72 19.68 13.00
C ASN A 140 -7.78 20.33 11.62
N LEU A 141 -8.14 19.58 10.56
CA LEU A 141 -8.37 20.14 9.24
C LEU A 141 -9.70 20.92 9.25
N VAL A 142 -9.65 22.19 8.91
CA VAL A 142 -10.84 23.02 8.74
C VAL A 142 -11.30 22.86 7.29
N ILE A 143 -12.54 22.43 7.09
CA ILE A 143 -13.12 22.23 5.76
C ILE A 143 -14.10 23.37 5.48
N ASN A 144 -13.82 24.16 4.45
CA ASN A 144 -14.65 25.29 4.06
C ASN A 144 -15.46 24.93 2.81
N ASN A 145 -16.78 25.14 2.86
CA ASN A 145 -17.67 25.01 1.70
C ASN A 145 -17.59 23.66 0.94
N ALA A 146 -17.56 22.54 1.68
CA ALA A 146 -17.56 21.21 1.08
C ALA A 146 -18.73 21.05 0.07
N PRO A 147 -18.47 20.65 -1.19
CA PRO A 147 -19.53 20.48 -2.17
C PRO A 147 -20.50 19.37 -1.75
N LYS A 148 -21.80 19.68 -1.68
CA LYS A 148 -22.85 18.76 -1.18
C LYS A 148 -23.03 17.47 -1.98
N HIS A 149 -22.57 17.44 -3.23
CA HIS A 149 -22.67 16.27 -4.08
C HIS A 149 -21.53 15.27 -3.86
N LEU A 150 -20.46 15.67 -3.15
CA LEU A 150 -19.33 14.81 -2.83
C LEU A 150 -19.52 14.15 -1.47
N MET A 151 -19.18 12.87 -1.36
CA MET A 151 -19.15 12.17 -0.07
C MET A 151 -17.79 12.40 0.60
N ILE A 152 -17.70 13.50 1.35
CA ILE A 152 -16.52 13.84 2.15
C ILE A 152 -16.84 13.58 3.61
N MET A 153 -16.02 12.76 4.26
CA MET A 153 -16.23 12.30 5.63
C MET A 153 -14.95 12.44 6.44
N ASN A 154 -15.06 12.63 7.76
CA ASN A 154 -13.95 12.30 8.65
C ASN A 154 -14.04 10.81 9.07
N GLU A 155 -13.06 10.32 9.86
CA GLU A 155 -13.04 8.92 10.31
C GLU A 155 -14.32 8.52 11.07
N ILE A 156 -14.84 9.41 11.92
CA ILE A 156 -16.02 9.15 12.76
C ILE A 156 -17.28 9.07 11.91
N ASP A 157 -17.41 9.96 10.92
CA ASP A 157 -18.55 9.97 10.01
C ASP A 157 -18.58 8.70 9.14
N LEU A 158 -17.41 8.23 8.68
CA LEU A 158 -17.32 6.95 7.98
C LEU A 158 -17.71 5.77 8.89
N ILE A 159 -17.22 5.74 10.13
CA ILE A 159 -17.56 4.67 11.08
C ILE A 159 -19.07 4.61 11.29
N LYS A 160 -19.71 5.75 11.59
CA LYS A 160 -21.17 5.82 11.76
C LYS A 160 -21.90 5.39 10.49
N TYR A 161 -21.43 5.82 9.33
CA TYR A 161 -22.01 5.41 8.05
C TYR A 161 -21.99 3.88 7.90
N LEU A 162 -20.88 3.23 8.21
CA LEU A 162 -20.75 1.77 8.12
C LEU A 162 -21.61 1.03 9.15
N GLU A 163 -21.64 1.50 10.39
CA GLU A 163 -22.48 0.95 11.47
C GLU A 163 -23.97 1.05 11.13
N ASP A 164 -24.41 2.21 10.62
CA ASP A 164 -25.81 2.45 10.24
C ASP A 164 -26.22 1.60 9.03
N LYS A 165 -25.28 1.34 8.11
CA LYS A 165 -25.53 0.54 6.91
C LYS A 165 -25.59 -0.96 7.19
N ASN A 166 -24.81 -1.44 8.16
CA ASN A 166 -24.68 -2.85 8.49
C ASN A 166 -24.53 -3.74 7.24
N LEU A 167 -23.46 -3.46 6.49
CA LEU A 167 -23.20 -4.08 5.19
C LEU A 167 -23.02 -5.60 5.33
N ASN A 168 -23.78 -6.35 4.55
CA ASN A 168 -23.68 -7.82 4.52
C ASN A 168 -22.55 -8.28 3.60
N LYS A 169 -22.19 -9.57 3.70
CA LYS A 169 -21.17 -10.18 2.84
C LYS A 169 -21.39 -9.88 1.35
N PRO A 170 -20.39 -9.37 0.62
CA PRO A 170 -20.49 -9.11 -0.82
C PRO A 170 -20.61 -10.42 -1.62
N GLU A 171 -20.94 -10.28 -2.91
CA GLU A 171 -20.98 -11.42 -3.83
C GLU A 171 -19.59 -12.02 -4.05
N ASP A 172 -19.52 -13.36 -4.12
CA ASP A 172 -18.25 -14.09 -4.22
C ASP A 172 -17.47 -13.73 -5.51
N LEU A 173 -18.16 -13.38 -6.59
CA LEU A 173 -17.53 -12.90 -7.83
C LEU A 173 -16.86 -11.54 -7.62
N LEU A 174 -17.44 -10.63 -6.84
CA LEU A 174 -16.77 -9.36 -6.55
C LEU A 174 -15.53 -9.59 -5.66
N VAL A 175 -15.66 -10.46 -4.66
CA VAL A 175 -14.53 -10.88 -3.81
C VAL A 175 -13.39 -11.43 -4.65
N GLU A 176 -13.66 -12.38 -5.55
CA GLU A 176 -12.65 -12.98 -6.42
C GLU A 176 -12.01 -11.93 -7.35
N THR A 177 -12.78 -10.98 -7.89
CA THR A 177 -12.22 -9.89 -8.71
C THR A 177 -11.22 -9.07 -7.89
N LEU A 178 -11.63 -8.60 -6.71
CA LEU A 178 -10.81 -7.72 -5.86
C LEU A 178 -9.60 -8.45 -5.29
N GLU A 179 -9.74 -9.72 -4.94
CA GLU A 179 -8.63 -10.58 -4.55
C GLU A 179 -7.70 -10.95 -5.71
N GLY A 180 -8.11 -10.72 -6.96
CA GLY A 180 -7.23 -10.84 -8.10
C GLY A 180 -6.22 -9.71 -8.24
N PHE A 181 -6.41 -8.58 -7.55
CA PHE A 181 -5.46 -7.47 -7.56
C PHE A 181 -4.34 -7.69 -6.53
N GLY A 182 -3.14 -7.20 -6.86
CA GLY A 182 -2.01 -7.14 -5.93
C GLY A 182 -1.96 -5.82 -5.15
N THR A 183 -1.00 -5.71 -4.25
CA THR A 183 -0.62 -4.46 -3.56
C THR A 183 0.82 -4.10 -3.91
N TRP A 184 1.39 -3.08 -3.27
CA TRP A 184 2.83 -2.84 -3.36
C TRP A 184 3.62 -3.87 -2.56
N ASP A 185 4.81 -4.20 -3.06
CA ASP A 185 5.84 -4.78 -2.20
C ASP A 185 6.40 -3.68 -1.31
N SER A 186 6.87 -4.06 -0.11
CA SER A 186 7.41 -3.13 0.86
C SER A 186 8.72 -3.63 1.45
N ILE A 187 9.72 -2.75 1.51
CA ILE A 187 10.99 -3.02 2.20
C ILE A 187 11.14 -2.08 3.40
N HIS A 188 11.66 -2.62 4.50
CA HIS A 188 11.72 -1.94 5.78
C HIS A 188 13.16 -1.84 6.27
N PHE A 189 13.61 -0.61 6.48
CA PHE A 189 14.98 -0.26 6.87
C PHE A 189 15.11 -0.13 8.39
N HIS A 190 16.32 -0.38 8.91
CA HIS A 190 16.66 0.00 10.28
C HIS A 190 16.42 1.50 10.48
N GLY A 191 15.79 1.92 11.58
CA GLY A 191 15.40 3.32 11.80
C GLY A 191 13.95 3.66 11.37
N GLY A 192 13.20 2.69 10.83
CA GLY A 192 11.75 2.82 10.63
C GLY A 192 11.33 3.46 9.31
N MET A 193 12.28 3.78 8.42
CA MET A 193 11.95 4.10 7.02
C MET A 193 11.47 2.84 6.28
N SER A 194 10.46 3.00 5.44
CA SER A 194 10.03 1.99 4.47
C SER A 194 9.98 2.57 3.06
N LEU A 195 10.04 1.70 2.07
CA LEU A 195 9.81 2.02 0.66
C LEU A 195 8.84 1.01 0.07
N ASN A 196 7.92 1.50 -0.75
CA ASN A 196 6.96 0.71 -1.50
C ASN A 196 7.33 0.74 -2.98
N GLY A 197 7.00 -0.32 -3.71
CA GLY A 197 7.35 -0.46 -5.12
C GLY A 197 7.22 -1.90 -5.62
N ASP A 198 7.79 -2.15 -6.78
CA ASP A 198 7.85 -3.48 -7.39
C ASP A 198 9.24 -4.07 -7.18
N ILE A 199 9.32 -5.18 -6.44
CA ILE A 199 10.55 -5.93 -6.29
C ILE A 199 10.74 -6.79 -7.55
N MET A 200 11.83 -6.53 -8.26
CA MET A 200 12.16 -7.22 -9.51
C MET A 200 13.00 -8.47 -9.23
N THR A 201 13.96 -8.37 -8.31
CA THR A 201 14.77 -9.51 -7.85
C THR A 201 15.17 -9.32 -6.40
N ILE A 202 15.19 -10.40 -5.64
CA ILE A 202 15.73 -10.44 -4.27
C ILE A 202 17.20 -10.89 -4.30
N GLY A 203 17.58 -11.63 -5.34
CA GLY A 203 18.83 -12.36 -5.40
C GLY A 203 18.82 -13.52 -4.40
N LEU A 204 20.01 -14.03 -4.05
CA LEU A 204 20.18 -15.17 -3.13
C LEU A 204 19.46 -16.46 -3.59
N ASP A 205 19.29 -16.63 -4.91
CA ASP A 205 18.59 -17.76 -5.51
C ASP A 205 17.16 -17.91 -4.97
N LEU A 206 16.46 -16.78 -4.82
CA LEU A 206 15.06 -16.69 -4.39
C LEU A 206 14.11 -16.20 -5.49
N ASP A 207 14.64 -15.85 -6.67
CA ASP A 207 13.84 -15.19 -7.71
C ASP A 207 12.77 -16.14 -8.28
N ASP A 208 13.10 -17.41 -8.56
CA ASP A 208 12.12 -18.42 -8.99
C ASP A 208 10.99 -18.63 -7.95
N TRP A 209 11.35 -18.71 -6.66
CA TRP A 209 10.37 -18.83 -5.57
C TRP A 209 9.45 -17.60 -5.50
N MET A 210 9.99 -16.42 -5.79
CA MET A 210 9.25 -15.16 -5.78
C MET A 210 8.18 -15.10 -6.90
N GLU A 211 8.37 -15.83 -8.00
CA GLU A 211 7.38 -15.92 -9.09
C GLU A 211 6.18 -16.79 -8.71
N GLU A 212 6.35 -17.72 -7.77
CA GLU A 212 5.31 -18.68 -7.35
C GLU A 212 4.41 -18.17 -6.21
N ILE A 213 4.61 -16.95 -5.73
CA ILE A 213 3.89 -16.38 -4.57
C ILE A 213 2.40 -16.12 -4.90
N ASP A 214 1.50 -16.80 -4.20
CA ASP A 214 0.04 -16.68 -4.35
C ASP A 214 -0.65 -15.90 -3.21
N ASP A 215 0.07 -15.66 -2.11
CA ASP A 215 -0.38 -14.92 -0.93
C ASP A 215 0.65 -13.87 -0.47
N LEU A 216 0.33 -13.09 0.55
CA LEU A 216 1.30 -12.14 1.13
C LEU A 216 2.42 -12.91 1.84
N LYS A 217 3.67 -12.71 1.44
CA LYS A 217 4.84 -13.28 2.14
C LYS A 217 5.62 -12.21 2.89
N THR A 218 5.99 -12.53 4.13
CA THR A 218 6.89 -11.70 4.93
C THR A 218 8.24 -12.39 5.06
N LEU A 219 9.31 -11.69 4.72
CA LEU A 219 10.68 -12.14 4.90
C LEU A 219 11.32 -11.33 6.02
N ASN A 220 11.82 -12.00 7.05
CA ASN A 220 12.54 -11.37 8.14
C ASN A 220 14.04 -11.51 7.93
N ILE A 221 14.78 -10.43 8.15
CA ILE A 221 16.23 -10.40 8.01
C ILE A 221 16.87 -10.18 9.38
N SER A 222 17.63 -11.18 9.82
CA SER A 222 18.38 -11.16 11.08
C SER A 222 19.87 -10.97 10.82
N HIS A 223 20.50 -10.03 11.52
CA HIS A 223 21.93 -9.72 11.35
C HIS A 223 22.78 -10.15 12.54
N ARG A 224 23.86 -10.89 12.31
CA ARG A 224 24.90 -11.14 13.32
C ARG A 224 25.89 -9.98 13.34
N ASN A 225 25.55 -8.91 14.06
CA ASN A 225 26.25 -7.62 14.00
C ASN A 225 26.81 -7.11 15.35
N LYS A 226 26.97 -7.97 16.36
CA LYS A 226 27.76 -7.68 17.58
C LYS A 226 29.25 -7.54 17.26
N PHE A 227 30.00 -6.75 18.05
CA PHE A 227 31.39 -6.40 17.76
C PHE A 227 32.32 -7.61 17.60
N TYR A 228 32.12 -8.67 18.38
CA TYR A 228 32.94 -9.90 18.30
C TYR A 228 32.73 -10.66 16.97
N HIS A 229 31.66 -10.39 16.23
CA HIS A 229 31.43 -10.98 14.90
C HIS A 229 32.35 -10.42 13.82
N LEU A 230 33.04 -9.30 14.05
CA LEU A 230 34.11 -8.86 13.15
C LEU A 230 35.23 -9.92 13.02
N ILE A 231 35.44 -10.69 14.09
CA ILE A 231 36.42 -11.78 14.16
C ILE A 231 35.84 -13.06 13.55
N THR A 232 34.63 -13.44 13.95
CA THR A 232 33.99 -14.72 13.54
C THR A 232 33.34 -14.69 12.15
N GLY A 233 33.18 -13.52 11.55
CA GLY A 233 32.42 -13.31 10.32
C GLY A 233 31.06 -12.68 10.60
N VAL A 234 30.75 -11.63 9.83
CA VAL A 234 29.45 -10.94 9.84
C VAL A 234 28.57 -11.65 8.81
N ASN A 235 27.48 -12.25 9.29
CA ASN A 235 26.53 -12.98 8.45
C ASN A 235 25.10 -12.47 8.74
N SER A 236 24.23 -12.60 7.76
CA SER A 236 22.80 -12.34 7.89
C SER A 236 22.03 -13.59 7.51
N THR A 237 20.83 -13.72 8.05
CA THR A 237 19.88 -14.76 7.67
C THR A 237 18.60 -14.08 7.22
N LEU A 238 18.12 -14.44 6.04
CA LEU A 238 16.81 -14.08 5.51
C LEU A 238 15.91 -15.31 5.63
N GLU A 239 14.74 -15.14 6.24
CA GLU A 239 13.80 -16.23 6.49
C GLU A 239 12.39 -15.83 6.08
N VAL A 240 11.71 -16.70 5.34
CA VAL A 240 10.29 -16.56 5.05
C VAL A 240 9.48 -16.94 6.28
N GLN A 241 8.58 -16.05 6.69
CA GLN A 241 7.70 -16.27 7.84
C GLN A 241 6.57 -17.24 7.49
N GLY A 242 6.39 -18.27 8.32
CA GLY A 242 5.24 -19.17 8.24
C GLY A 242 5.35 -20.31 7.23
N GLU A 243 6.43 -20.41 6.45
CA GLU A 243 6.64 -21.54 5.54
C GLU A 243 7.15 -22.80 6.23
N ILE A 244 6.73 -23.97 5.71
CA ILE A 244 7.12 -25.30 6.20
C ILE A 244 7.43 -26.21 4.99
N PRO A 245 8.67 -26.72 4.83
CA PRO A 245 9.86 -26.38 5.61
C PRO A 245 10.23 -24.90 5.44
N GLN A 246 10.81 -24.29 6.47
CA GLN A 246 11.12 -22.87 6.47
C GLN A 246 12.17 -22.54 5.40
N LEU A 247 11.78 -21.75 4.40
CA LEU A 247 12.72 -21.22 3.42
C LEU A 247 13.65 -20.18 4.08
N SER A 248 14.95 -20.47 4.05
CA SER A 248 15.99 -19.63 4.66
C SER A 248 17.22 -19.51 3.76
N ARG A 249 17.85 -18.33 3.77
CA ARG A 249 19.10 -18.04 3.07
C ARG A 249 20.04 -17.27 3.98
N GLU A 250 21.26 -17.76 4.13
CA GLU A 250 22.34 -17.02 4.77
C GLU A 250 23.12 -16.21 3.74
N PHE A 251 23.57 -15.01 4.09
CA PHE A 251 24.38 -14.20 3.21
C PHE A 251 25.47 -13.39 3.93
N ILE A 252 26.67 -13.47 3.37
CA ILE A 252 27.84 -12.68 3.74
C ILE A 252 27.98 -11.52 2.76
N GLY A 253 28.59 -10.42 3.20
CA GLY A 253 28.77 -9.24 2.35
C GLY A 253 27.52 -8.37 2.29
N GLN A 254 27.30 -7.77 1.13
CA GLN A 254 26.27 -6.74 0.87
C GLN A 254 25.53 -7.03 -0.44
N PRO A 255 24.81 -8.17 -0.55
CA PRO A 255 23.91 -8.41 -1.67
C PRO A 255 22.80 -7.35 -1.70
N SER A 256 22.21 -7.16 -2.88
CA SER A 256 21.21 -6.13 -3.12
C SER A 256 19.92 -6.73 -3.67
N ILE A 257 18.80 -6.12 -3.29
CA ILE A 257 17.51 -6.25 -3.96
C ILE A 257 17.44 -5.23 -5.10
N TYR A 258 16.83 -5.60 -6.23
CA TYR A 258 16.55 -4.66 -7.32
C TYR A 258 15.05 -4.32 -7.30
N MET A 259 14.74 -3.03 -7.16
CA MET A 259 13.37 -2.58 -6.90
C MET A 259 13.06 -1.30 -7.67
N HIS A 260 11.89 -1.26 -8.31
CA HIS A 260 11.30 -0.02 -8.83
C HIS A 260 10.49 0.65 -7.73
N VAL A 261 11.10 1.66 -7.10
CA VAL A 261 10.49 2.40 -5.99
C VAL A 261 9.44 3.38 -6.51
N VAL A 262 8.31 3.47 -5.80
CA VAL A 262 7.22 4.41 -6.13
C VAL A 262 7.75 5.85 -6.26
N GLY A 263 7.46 6.47 -7.39
CA GLY A 263 7.84 7.86 -7.70
C GLY A 263 9.25 8.04 -8.27
N GLU A 264 10.02 6.96 -8.43
CA GLU A 264 11.33 6.99 -9.08
C GLU A 264 11.18 6.63 -10.57
N SER A 265 11.96 7.26 -11.44
CA SER A 265 11.90 7.04 -12.89
C SER A 265 12.59 5.75 -13.33
N GLU A 266 13.58 5.30 -12.56
CA GLU A 266 14.39 4.13 -12.85
C GLU A 266 14.45 3.24 -11.59
N PRO A 267 14.50 1.90 -11.74
CA PRO A 267 14.70 1.02 -10.61
C PRO A 267 16.12 1.16 -10.04
N ARG A 268 16.29 0.81 -8.77
CA ARG A 268 17.59 0.90 -8.08
C ARG A 268 17.92 -0.33 -7.26
N GLU A 269 19.21 -0.51 -7.03
CA GLU A 269 19.74 -1.50 -6.10
C GLU A 269 19.67 -0.99 -4.66
N ILE A 270 19.20 -1.85 -3.76
CA ILE A 270 19.10 -1.58 -2.33
C ILE A 270 19.79 -2.71 -1.58
N ASN A 271 20.75 -2.38 -0.73
CA ASN A 271 21.54 -3.38 -0.01
C ASN A 271 20.68 -4.08 1.06
N LEU A 272 20.61 -5.41 1.01
CA LEU A 272 19.89 -6.25 1.98
C LEU A 272 20.41 -6.07 3.41
N SER A 273 21.64 -5.60 3.59
CA SER A 273 22.20 -5.28 4.92
C SER A 273 21.52 -4.08 5.58
N TYR A 274 20.80 -3.25 4.84
CA TYR A 274 20.07 -2.09 5.39
C TYR A 274 18.68 -2.43 5.89
N LEU A 275 18.20 -3.63 5.56
CA LEU A 275 16.81 -4.03 5.74
C LEU A 275 16.69 -5.00 6.92
N PHE A 276 15.54 -4.97 7.59
CA PHE A 276 15.19 -5.98 8.60
C PHE A 276 13.96 -6.80 8.20
N LYS A 277 13.17 -6.31 7.23
CA LYS A 277 11.94 -6.97 6.78
C LYS A 277 11.63 -6.61 5.32
N ILE A 278 11.08 -7.57 4.59
CA ILE A 278 10.51 -7.42 3.26
C ILE A 278 9.09 -8.00 3.31
N GLU A 279 8.13 -7.34 2.68
CA GLU A 279 6.77 -7.82 2.47
C GLU A 279 6.53 -7.89 0.97
N LEU A 280 6.29 -9.09 0.46
CA LEU A 280 5.97 -9.35 -0.93
C LEU A 280 4.46 -9.48 -1.07
N SER A 281 3.89 -8.67 -1.94
CA SER A 281 2.50 -8.82 -2.36
C SER A 281 2.31 -10.17 -3.04
N LYS A 282 1.10 -10.72 -2.93
CA LYS A 282 0.66 -11.78 -3.83
C LYS A 282 0.78 -11.34 -5.28
N ARG A 283 1.04 -12.29 -6.18
CA ARG A 283 1.00 -12.02 -7.61
C ARG A 283 -0.44 -11.76 -8.07
N PRO A 284 -0.70 -10.65 -8.79
CA PRO A 284 -2.03 -10.40 -9.32
C PRO A 284 -2.44 -11.52 -10.29
N LYS A 285 -3.74 -11.81 -10.34
CA LYS A 285 -4.33 -12.69 -11.34
C LYS A 285 -4.23 -12.05 -12.73
N PRO A 286 -4.48 -12.79 -13.82
CA PRO A 286 -4.33 -12.26 -15.19
C PRO A 286 -5.14 -10.98 -15.49
N TRP A 287 -6.28 -10.77 -14.83
CA TRP A 287 -7.08 -9.54 -14.96
C TRP A 287 -6.61 -8.39 -14.07
N GLY A 288 -5.69 -8.66 -13.15
CA GLY A 288 -5.09 -7.69 -12.23
C GLY A 288 -3.74 -7.13 -12.70
N VAL A 289 -3.30 -7.50 -13.90
CA VAL A 289 -2.07 -6.99 -14.55
C VAL A 289 -2.41 -6.25 -15.84
N ASN A 290 -1.48 -5.41 -16.33
CA ASN A 290 -1.64 -4.82 -17.65
C ASN A 290 -1.39 -5.88 -18.74
N PRO A 291 -2.02 -5.78 -19.91
CA PRO A 291 -1.74 -6.66 -21.04
C PRO A 291 -0.25 -6.62 -21.41
N GLY A 292 0.44 -7.76 -21.27
CA GLY A 292 1.86 -7.91 -21.63
C GLY A 292 2.84 -7.84 -20.45
N GLU A 293 2.36 -7.64 -19.22
CA GLU A 293 3.05 -8.03 -17.97
C GLU A 293 2.76 -9.50 -17.64
#